data_AF-A0A536DRP4-F1
#
_entry.id   AF-A0A536DRP4-F1
#
_cell.length_a   1.000
_cell.length_b   1.000
_cell.length_c   1.000
_cell.angle_alpha   90.00
_cell.angle_beta   90.00
_cell.angle_gamma   90.00
#
_symmetry.space_group_name_H-M   'P 1'
#
loop_
_entity.id
_entity.type
_entity.pdbx_description
1 polymer ?
#
loop_
_entity_poly.entity_id
_entity_poly.type
_entity_poly.pdbx_seq_one_letter_code
_entity_poly.pdbx_strand_id
1 'polypeptide(L)'
;MNMQTSIHDASALDKEASMSTIEQQTDVRAAIEAATRQLIDAFGRRDAAGCASLYTEQGAMLPPSADIARGRQAIQEVWQGLFDAGLTAFRVESLEV
;
A
#
# COMPACT_ATOMS: atom_id res chain seq x y z
N MET A 1 41.31 -43.07 -3.14
CA MET A 1 41.03 -41.64 -3.44
C MET A 1 39.51 -41.49 -3.33
N ASN A 2 38.99 -41.20 -2.14
CA ASN A 2 37.54 -41.09 -1.91
C ASN A 2 37.18 -39.60 -1.86
N MET A 3 36.44 -39.12 -2.86
CA MET A 3 35.78 -37.82 -2.84
C MET A 3 34.43 -37.97 -2.14
N GLN A 4 34.37 -37.57 -0.87
CA GLN A 4 33.13 -37.35 -0.15
C GLN A 4 32.70 -35.90 -0.41
N THR A 5 31.80 -35.67 -1.35
CA THR A 5 31.20 -34.35 -1.57
C THR A 5 30.29 -34.02 -0.37
N SER A 6 30.64 -32.95 0.33
CA SER A 6 29.92 -32.45 1.50
C SER A 6 28.51 -32.00 1.13
N ILE A 7 27.51 -32.66 1.68
CA ILE A 7 26.07 -32.38 1.54
C ILE A 7 25.56 -31.30 2.53
N HIS A 8 26.44 -30.46 3.07
CA HIS A 8 26.07 -29.47 4.10
C HIS A 8 25.55 -28.12 3.56
N ASP A 9 25.54 -27.88 2.24
CA ASP A 9 25.32 -26.54 1.67
C ASP A 9 23.87 -26.26 1.22
N ALA A 10 23.06 -27.29 0.94
CA ALA A 10 21.69 -27.07 0.44
C ALA A 10 20.77 -26.34 1.46
N SER A 11 20.99 -26.56 2.76
CA SER A 11 20.22 -25.93 3.86
C SER A 11 20.43 -24.41 3.99
N ALA A 12 21.54 -23.88 3.46
CA ALA A 12 21.86 -22.46 3.51
C ALA A 12 21.09 -21.67 2.43
N LEU A 13 20.99 -22.21 1.22
CA LEU A 13 20.22 -21.60 0.11
C LEU A 13 18.73 -21.49 0.42
N ASP A 14 18.15 -22.50 1.07
CA ASP A 14 16.73 -22.48 1.47
C ASP A 14 16.45 -21.44 2.56
N LYS A 15 17.42 -21.22 3.46
CA LYS A 15 17.36 -20.19 4.50
C LYS A 15 17.51 -18.78 3.94
N GLU A 16 18.42 -18.54 3.00
CA GLU A 16 18.61 -17.22 2.40
C GLU A 16 17.40 -16.81 1.54
N ALA A 17 16.82 -17.74 0.76
CA ALA A 17 15.59 -17.47 0.01
C ALA A 17 14.40 -17.16 0.95
N SER A 18 14.27 -17.91 2.05
CA SER A 18 13.22 -17.70 3.06
C SER A 18 13.42 -16.38 3.82
N MET A 19 14.66 -16.02 4.15
CA MET A 19 14.99 -14.77 4.83
C MET A 19 14.79 -13.56 3.91
N SER A 20 15.23 -13.65 2.66
CA SER A 20 15.03 -12.62 1.64
C SER A 20 13.54 -12.36 1.34
N THR A 21 12.70 -13.40 1.39
CA THR A 21 11.24 -13.26 1.21
C THR A 21 10.58 -12.56 2.39
N ILE A 22 10.96 -12.89 3.63
CA ILE A 22 10.42 -12.24 4.85
C ILE A 22 10.86 -10.77 4.95
N GLU A 23 12.10 -10.46 4.57
CA GLU A 23 12.62 -9.09 4.54
C GLU A 23 11.87 -8.22 3.51
N GLN A 24 11.64 -8.74 2.30
CA GLN A 24 10.83 -8.07 1.28
C GLN A 24 9.39 -7.86 1.73
N GLN A 25 8.77 -8.87 2.36
CA GLN A 25 7.39 -8.77 2.87
C GLN A 25 7.28 -7.72 3.99
N THR A 26 8.30 -7.62 4.85
CA THR A 26 8.36 -6.60 5.91
C THR A 26 8.50 -5.19 5.32
N ASP A 27 9.34 -5.03 4.29
CA ASP A 27 9.54 -3.74 3.62
C ASP A 27 8.28 -3.28 2.87
N VAL A 28 7.62 -4.18 2.14
CA VAL A 28 6.36 -3.87 1.45
C VAL A 28 5.27 -3.46 2.44
N ARG A 29 5.15 -4.17 3.58
CA ARG A 29 4.21 -3.79 4.64
C ARG A 29 4.50 -2.40 5.18
N ALA A 30 5.77 -2.10 5.48
CA ALA A 30 6.17 -0.79 5.98
C ALA A 30 5.84 0.33 4.97
N ALA A 31 6.05 0.09 3.67
CA ALA A 31 5.69 1.04 2.62
C ALA A 31 4.18 1.30 2.54
N ILE A 32 3.35 0.25 2.63
CA ILE A 32 1.88 0.37 2.65
C ILE A 32 1.40 1.17 3.87
N GLU A 33 1.97 0.89 5.05
CA GLU A 33 1.63 1.63 6.28
C GLU A 33 2.08 3.09 6.23
N ALA A 34 3.21 3.38 5.59
CA ALA A 34 3.66 4.75 5.33
C ALA A 34 2.67 5.51 4.43
N ALA A 35 2.25 4.91 3.32
CA ALA A 35 1.23 5.50 2.44
C ALA A 35 -0.12 5.69 3.15
N THR A 36 -0.52 4.74 3.99
CA THR A 36 -1.75 4.82 4.78
C THR A 36 -1.71 6.00 5.76
N ARG A 37 -0.58 6.20 6.46
CA ARG A 37 -0.40 7.37 7.33
C ARG A 37 -0.50 8.69 6.55
N GLN A 38 0.14 8.77 5.39
CA GLN A 38 0.05 9.96 4.54
C GLN A 38 -1.40 10.26 4.11
N LEU A 39 -2.19 9.22 3.80
CA LEU A 39 -3.60 9.36 3.44
C LEU A 39 -4.43 9.89 4.61
N ILE A 40 -4.23 9.32 5.80
CA ILE A 40 -4.93 9.73 7.03
C ILE A 40 -4.56 11.17 7.40
N ASP A 41 -3.30 11.54 7.28
CA ASP A 41 -2.81 12.89 7.57
C ASP A 41 -3.41 13.92 6.60
N ALA A 42 -3.45 13.62 5.29
CA ALA A 42 -4.09 14.47 4.29
C ALA A 42 -5.60 14.61 4.55
N PHE A 43 -6.27 13.50 4.86
CA PHE A 43 -7.69 13.50 5.21
C PHE A 43 -7.97 14.35 6.46
N GLY A 44 -7.16 14.22 7.50
CA GLY A 44 -7.31 14.99 8.75
C GLY A 44 -7.20 16.50 8.52
N ARG A 45 -6.46 16.93 7.49
CA ARG A 45 -6.37 18.32 7.04
C ARG A 45 -7.46 18.72 6.04
N ARG A 46 -8.35 17.80 5.66
CA ARG A 46 -9.33 17.96 4.57
C ARG A 46 -8.67 18.33 3.23
N ASP A 47 -7.49 17.79 2.99
CA ASP A 47 -6.65 18.05 1.83
C ASP A 47 -6.95 17.05 0.70
N ALA A 48 -7.96 17.36 -0.12
CA ALA A 48 -8.38 16.50 -1.22
C ALA A 48 -7.26 16.23 -2.25
N ALA A 49 -6.43 17.25 -2.52
CA ALA A 49 -5.30 17.12 -3.43
C ALA A 49 -4.22 16.21 -2.83
N GLY A 50 -3.93 16.35 -1.54
CA GLY A 50 -3.04 15.47 -0.78
C GLY A 50 -3.51 14.02 -0.82
N CYS A 51 -4.80 13.76 -0.58
CA CYS A 51 -5.37 12.42 -0.70
C CYS A 51 -5.23 11.85 -2.12
N ALA A 52 -5.52 12.64 -3.15
CA ALA A 52 -5.40 12.21 -4.54
C ALA A 52 -3.95 11.97 -4.98
N SER A 53 -2.98 12.69 -4.41
CA SER A 53 -1.56 12.55 -4.76
C SER A 53 -0.98 11.15 -4.51
N LEU A 54 -1.61 10.38 -3.62
CA LEU A 54 -1.22 9.01 -3.27
C LEU A 54 -1.68 7.97 -4.31
N TYR A 55 -2.45 8.41 -5.31
CA TYR A 55 -2.86 7.58 -6.45
C TYR A 55 -1.92 7.81 -7.63
N THR A 56 -1.69 6.74 -8.38
CA THR A 56 -1.03 6.82 -9.69
C THR A 56 -1.86 7.68 -10.64
N GLU A 57 -1.22 8.18 -11.70
CA GLU A 57 -1.90 9.02 -12.70
C GLU A 57 -3.12 8.33 -13.33
N GLN A 58 -3.04 7.01 -13.51
CA GLN A 58 -4.10 6.16 -14.07
C GLN A 58 -4.89 5.40 -12.98
N GLY A 59 -4.75 5.79 -11.72
CA GLY A 59 -5.44 5.17 -10.60
C GLY A 59 -6.97 5.28 -10.71
N ALA A 60 -7.68 4.49 -9.91
CA ALA A 60 -9.14 4.56 -9.85
C ALA A 60 -9.63 4.51 -8.40
N MET A 61 -10.75 5.17 -8.15
CA MET A 61 -11.46 5.13 -6.87
C MET A 61 -12.93 4.78 -7.15
N LEU A 62 -13.46 3.84 -6.38
CA LEU A 62 -14.87 3.47 -6.41
C LEU A 62 -15.58 4.07 -5.17
N PRO A 63 -16.22 5.24 -5.28
CA PRO A 63 -17.03 5.79 -4.21
C PRO A 63 -18.33 5.00 -4.00
N PRO A 64 -18.90 5.00 -2.78
CA PRO A 64 -20.23 4.42 -2.54
C PRO A 64 -21.29 5.08 -3.41
N SER A 65 -22.16 4.28 -4.03
CA SER A 65 -23.33 4.74 -4.80
C SER A 65 -23.02 5.67 -5.98
N ALA A 66 -21.79 5.67 -6.49
CA ALA A 66 -21.39 6.50 -7.63
C ALA A 66 -20.46 5.73 -8.58
N ASP A 67 -20.26 6.26 -9.78
CA ASP A 67 -19.41 5.68 -10.81
C ASP A 67 -17.93 5.70 -10.41
N ILE A 68 -17.13 4.81 -11.03
CA ILE A 68 -15.68 4.76 -10.83
C ILE A 68 -15.04 6.07 -11.29
N ALA A 69 -14.37 6.77 -10.39
CA ALA A 69 -13.49 7.89 -10.72
C ALA A 69 -12.16 7.35 -11.26
N ARG A 70 -11.77 7.80 -12.47
CA ARG A 70 -10.53 7.40 -13.13
C ARG A 70 -9.56 8.57 -13.25
N GLY A 71 -8.33 8.33 -12.84
CA GLY A 71 -7.25 9.29 -12.83
C GLY A 71 -7.27 10.23 -11.62
N ARG A 72 -6.10 10.80 -11.34
CA ARG A 72 -5.86 11.60 -10.12
C ARG A 72 -6.85 12.76 -9.94
N GLN A 73 -7.18 13.46 -11.02
CA GLN A 73 -8.09 14.60 -10.97
C GLN A 73 -9.50 14.19 -10.54
N ALA A 74 -10.06 13.15 -11.14
CA ALA A 74 -11.40 12.65 -10.76
C ALA A 74 -11.42 12.15 -9.31
N ILE A 75 -10.32 11.53 -8.85
CA ILE A 75 -10.18 11.06 -7.47
C ILE A 75 -10.15 12.26 -6.49
N GLN A 76 -9.49 13.36 -6.85
CA GLN A 76 -9.50 14.59 -6.05
C GLN A 76 -10.92 15.14 -5.90
N GLU A 77 -11.71 15.15 -6.97
CA GLU A 77 -13.12 15.59 -6.93
C GLU A 77 -13.96 14.70 -6.00
N VAL A 78 -13.73 13.39 -6.01
CA VAL A 78 -14.38 12.47 -5.06
C VAL A 78 -14.02 12.82 -3.61
N TRP A 79 -12.74 13.00 -3.29
CA TRP A 79 -12.33 13.37 -1.93
C TRP A 79 -12.94 14.70 -1.49
N GLN A 80 -12.95 15.71 -2.37
CA GLN A 80 -13.59 16.99 -2.10
C GLN A 80 -15.09 16.81 -1.82
N GLY A 81 -15.78 16.04 -2.65
CA GLY A 81 -17.21 15.74 -2.46
C GLY A 81 -17.50 15.03 -1.13
N LEU A 82 -16.65 14.09 -0.71
CA LEU A 82 -16.78 13.42 0.59
C LEU A 82 -16.61 14.41 1.76
N PHE A 83 -15.66 15.33 1.67
CA PHE A 83 -15.48 16.39 2.67
C PHE A 83 -16.68 17.32 2.71
N ASP A 84 -17.17 17.77 1.55
CA ASP A 84 -18.32 18.67 1.44
C ASP A 84 -19.60 18.02 1.95
N ALA A 85 -19.75 16.70 1.77
CA ALA A 85 -20.84 15.89 2.32
C ALA A 85 -20.74 15.65 3.85
N GLY A 86 -19.67 16.13 4.49
CA GLY A 86 -19.51 16.06 5.94
C GLY A 86 -18.87 14.78 6.46
N LEU A 87 -18.14 14.02 5.63
CA LEU A 87 -17.34 12.90 6.12
C LEU A 87 -16.24 13.43 7.07
N THR A 88 -16.24 12.94 8.31
CA THR A 88 -15.33 13.41 9.37
C THR A 88 -14.33 12.36 9.84
N ALA A 89 -14.57 11.08 9.54
CA ALA A 89 -13.69 9.99 9.93
C ALA A 89 -13.71 8.87 8.89
N PHE A 90 -12.55 8.25 8.69
CA PHE A 90 -12.40 6.99 7.95
C PHE A 90 -11.26 6.18 8.59
N ARG A 91 -11.24 4.87 8.35
CA ARG A 91 -10.26 3.93 8.89
C ARG A 91 -9.75 3.04 7.75
N VAL A 92 -8.45 2.81 7.73
CA VAL A 92 -7.78 1.92 6.77
C VAL A 92 -6.84 1.01 7.56
N GLU A 93 -6.93 -0.29 7.33
CA GLU A 93 -6.15 -1.33 8.01
C GLU A 93 -5.56 -2.28 6.97
N SER A 94 -4.26 -2.54 7.06
CA SER A 94 -3.53 -3.48 6.19
C SER A 94 -3.56 -4.88 6.79
N LEU A 95 -4.32 -5.79 6.18
CA LEU A 95 -4.50 -7.16 6.68
C LEU A 95 -3.28 -8.04 6.35
N GLU A 96 -3.09 -8.36 5.07
CA GLU A 96 -2.05 -9.28 4.59
C GLU A 96 -1.17 -8.57 3.54
N VAL A 97 0.10 -9.00 3.44
CA VAL A 97 1.10 -8.56 2.45
C VAL A 97 1.86 -9.78 1.99
#